data_AF-A0A974UL80-F1
#
_entry.id   AF-A0A974UL80-F1
#
_cell.length_a   1.000
_cell.length_b   1.000
_cell.length_c   1.000
_cell.angle_alpha   90.00
_cell.angle_beta   90.00
_cell.angle_gamma   90.00
#
_symmetry.space_group_name_H-M   'P 1'
#
loop_
_entity.id
_entity.type
_entity.pdbx_description
1 polymer ?
#
loop_
_entity_poly.entity_id
_entity_poly.type
_entity_poly.pdbx_seq_one_letter_code
_entity_poly.pdbx_strand_id
1 'polypeptide(L)'
;MKVVVDGAAGTVTAEDVENLRELSVALRSADAELAGQVLGQRGRVDGTHVWLDIEVLKAFGPVPRNESWTERFAAAMAYAAGKGWTDETGRLVRAHVEESSS
;
A
#
# COMPACT_ATOMS: atom_id res chain seq x y z
N MET A 1 0.48 3.11 -7.68
CA MET A 1 0.79 1.78 -7.16
C MET A 1 -0.45 1.34 -6.45
N LYS A 2 -0.96 0.18 -6.85
CA LYS A 2 -2.20 -0.35 -6.31
C LYS A 2 -1.88 -1.62 -5.53
N VAL A 3 -2.16 -1.64 -4.24
CA VAL A 3 -2.02 -2.84 -3.42
C VAL A 3 -3.33 -3.61 -3.47
N VAL A 4 -3.27 -4.88 -3.81
CA VAL A 4 -4.45 -5.76 -3.84
C VAL A 4 -4.38 -6.70 -2.66
N VAL A 5 -5.37 -6.61 -1.78
CA VAL A 5 -5.59 -7.54 -0.68
C VAL A 5 -6.68 -8.51 -1.12
N ASP A 6 -6.30 -9.75 -1.42
CA ASP A 6 -7.22 -10.79 -1.85
C ASP A 6 -7.57 -11.69 -0.66
N GLY A 7 -8.80 -11.57 -0.17
CA GLY A 7 -9.32 -12.33 0.97
C GLY A 7 -9.49 -13.82 0.67
N ALA A 8 -9.85 -14.17 -0.57
CA ALA A 8 -10.05 -15.55 -0.96
C ALA A 8 -8.71 -16.29 -1.12
N ALA A 9 -7.70 -15.61 -1.68
CA ALA A 9 -6.36 -16.16 -1.83
C ALA A 9 -5.49 -16.01 -0.56
N GLY A 10 -5.87 -15.13 0.37
CA GLY A 10 -5.06 -14.81 1.55
C GLY A 10 -3.74 -14.10 1.20
N THR A 11 -3.71 -13.37 0.08
CA THR A 11 -2.49 -12.75 -0.46
C THR A 11 -2.56 -11.24 -0.50
N VAL A 12 -1.38 -10.62 -0.41
CA VAL A 12 -1.19 -9.18 -0.68
C VAL A 12 -0.22 -9.06 -1.85
N THR A 13 -0.68 -8.42 -2.92
CA THR A 13 0.11 -8.19 -4.13
C THR A 13 0.09 -6.71 -4.50
N ALA A 14 0.90 -6.31 -5.47
CA ALA A 14 0.88 -4.96 -5.99
C ALA A 14 0.85 -4.94 -7.51
N GLU A 15 0.07 -4.02 -8.04
CA GLU A 15 -0.10 -3.70 -9.45
C GLU A 15 0.39 -2.27 -9.70
N ASP A 16 0.72 -1.95 -10.96
CA ASP A 16 1.22 -0.64 -11.37
C ASP A 16 2.35 -0.11 -10.46
N VAL A 17 3.31 -0.98 -10.14
CA VAL A 17 4.40 -0.71 -9.19
C VAL A 17 5.31 0.45 -9.64
N GLU A 18 5.29 0.79 -10.93
CA GLU A 18 6.01 1.95 -11.50
C GLU A 18 5.26 3.29 -11.32
N ASN A 19 3.95 3.24 -11.05
CA ASN A 19 3.16 4.41 -10.72
C ASN A 19 3.38 4.77 -9.25
N LEU A 20 4.17 5.79 -8.99
CA LEU A 20 4.47 6.27 -7.63
C LEU A 20 3.81 7.63 -7.34
N ARG A 21 2.82 8.03 -8.16
CA ARG A 21 2.09 9.29 -8.01
C ARG A 21 0.88 9.15 -7.12
N GLU A 22 0.35 7.93 -7.02
CA GLU A 22 -0.78 7.56 -6.19
C GLU A 22 -0.54 6.23 -5.49
N LEU A 23 -1.15 6.07 -4.33
CA LEU A 23 -1.15 4.84 -3.55
C LEU A 23 -2.60 4.50 -3.16
N SER A 24 -3.07 3.37 -3.67
CA SER A 24 -4.43 2.88 -3.47
C SER A 24 -4.42 1.43 -3.00
N VAL A 25 -5.52 0.99 -2.38
CA VAL A 25 -5.73 -0.40 -1.98
C VAL A 25 -7.06 -0.90 -2.53
N ALA A 26 -7.04 -2.02 -3.26
CA ALA A 26 -8.25 -2.75 -3.59
C ALA A 26 -8.42 -3.94 -2.64
N LEU A 27 -9.62 -4.05 -2.06
CA LEU A 27 -10.03 -5.21 -1.28
C LEU A 27 -10.82 -6.13 -2.21
N ARG A 28 -10.23 -7.28 -2.57
CA ARG A 28 -10.88 -8.29 -3.40
C ARG A 28 -11.38 -9.42 -2.51
N SER A 29 -12.67 -9.73 -2.61
CA SER A 29 -13.29 -10.82 -1.86
C SER A 29 -12.99 -10.75 -0.34
N ALA A 30 -12.87 -9.53 0.18
CA ALA A 30 -12.53 -9.25 1.56
C ALA A 30 -13.32 -8.04 2.06
N ASP A 31 -13.89 -8.15 3.26
CA ASP A 31 -14.31 -6.99 4.03
C ASP A 31 -13.12 -6.43 4.84
N ALA A 32 -13.36 -5.37 5.63
CA ALA A 32 -12.31 -4.73 6.41
C ALA A 32 -11.67 -5.67 7.45
N GLU A 33 -12.44 -6.60 8.02
CA GLU A 33 -11.94 -7.53 9.02
C GLU A 33 -11.01 -8.57 8.39
N LEU A 34 -11.47 -9.24 7.33
CA LEU A 34 -10.66 -10.21 6.60
C LEU A 34 -9.44 -9.55 5.96
N ALA A 35 -9.59 -8.34 5.41
CA ALA A 35 -8.46 -7.58 4.88
C ALA A 35 -7.41 -7.28 5.96
N GLY A 36 -7.83 -6.91 7.17
CA GLY A 36 -6.95 -6.74 8.32
C GLY A 36 -6.19 -8.02 8.67
N GLN A 37 -6.86 -9.17 8.66
CA GLN A 37 -6.25 -10.48 8.89
C GLN A 37 -5.22 -10.84 7.80
N VAL A 38 -5.56 -10.62 6.53
CA VAL A 38 -4.66 -10.89 5.40
C VAL A 38 -3.44 -9.95 5.44
N LEU A 39 -3.62 -8.67 5.76
CA LEU A 39 -2.51 -7.72 5.90
C LEU A 39 -1.54 -8.15 7.02
N GLY A 40 -2.06 -8.53 8.18
CA GLY A 40 -1.25 -8.92 9.33
C GLY A 40 -0.29 -7.81 9.77
N GLN A 41 0.99 -8.11 9.90
CA GLN A 41 2.00 -7.11 10.31
C GLN A 41 2.35 -6.08 9.21
N ARG A 42 1.87 -6.28 7.98
CA ARG A 42 2.15 -5.44 6.81
C ARG A 42 1.30 -4.18 6.76
N GLY A 43 0.24 -4.10 7.57
CA GLY A 43 -0.66 -2.97 7.56
C GLY A 43 -1.91 -3.18 8.40
N ARG A 44 -2.79 -2.18 8.40
CA ARG A 44 -4.09 -2.24 9.08
C ARG A 44 -5.13 -1.42 8.33
N VAL A 45 -6.38 -1.88 8.34
CA VAL A 45 -7.52 -1.15 7.81
C VAL A 45 -7.99 -0.11 8.84
N ASP A 46 -8.32 1.08 8.37
CA ASP A 46 -8.76 2.23 9.19
C ASP A 46 -9.84 3.01 8.43
N GLY A 47 -11.10 2.57 8.56
CA GLY A 47 -12.24 3.13 7.84
C GLY A 47 -12.09 2.98 6.33
N THR A 48 -12.04 4.11 5.62
CA THR A 48 -11.87 4.17 4.15
C THR A 48 -10.41 4.17 3.70
N HIS A 49 -9.47 3.97 4.63
CA HIS A 49 -8.04 3.95 4.35
C HIS A 49 -7.40 2.66 4.87
N VAL A 50 -6.21 2.38 4.37
CA VAL A 50 -5.33 1.33 4.89
C VAL A 50 -3.98 1.96 5.17
N TRP A 51 -3.46 1.67 6.36
CA TRP A 51 -2.08 1.96 6.72
C TRP A 51 -1.21 0.79 6.25
N LEU A 52 -0.19 1.06 5.44
CA LEU A 52 0.70 0.04 4.88
C LEU A 52 2.14 0.31 5.29
N ASP A 53 2.87 -0.76 5.60
CA ASP A 53 4.29 -0.70 5.89
C ASP A 53 5.09 -0.31 4.64
N ILE A 54 5.90 0.74 4.77
CA ILE A 54 6.66 1.30 3.66
C ILE A 54 7.71 0.32 3.12
N GLU A 55 8.32 -0.52 3.96
CA GLU A 55 9.29 -1.53 3.51
C GLU A 55 8.60 -2.66 2.73
N VAL A 56 7.35 -2.99 3.07
CA VAL A 56 6.52 -3.91 2.27
C VAL A 56 6.24 -3.32 0.89
N LEU A 57 5.87 -2.04 0.81
CA LEU A 57 5.66 -1.34 -0.46
C LEU A 57 6.94 -1.30 -1.31
N LYS A 58 8.09 -1.08 -0.67
CA LYS A 58 9.40 -1.10 -1.33
C LYS A 58 9.76 -2.48 -1.87
N ALA A 59 9.35 -3.55 -1.18
CA ALA A 59 9.55 -4.93 -1.62
C ALA A 59 8.76 -5.28 -2.88
N PHE A 60 7.62 -4.62 -3.13
CA PHE A 60 6.85 -4.76 -4.36
C PHE A 60 7.45 -4.07 -5.58
N GLY A 61 8.51 -3.27 -5.41
CA GLY A 61 9.17 -2.60 -6.53
C GLY A 61 9.64 -3.56 -7.64
N PRO A 62 9.90 -3.04 -8.85
CA PRO A 62 10.30 -3.85 -10.00
C PRO A 62 11.58 -4.65 -9.73
N VAL A 63 11.67 -5.82 -10.36
CA VAL A 63 12.84 -6.70 -10.36
C VAL A 63 13.35 -6.86 -11.80
N PRO A 64 14.61 -6.50 -12.11
CA PRO A 64 15.64 -5.99 -11.21
C PRO A 64 15.32 -4.58 -10.67
N ARG A 65 15.86 -4.28 -9.49
CA ARG A 65 15.68 -2.98 -8.82
C ARG A 65 16.29 -1.87 -9.68
N ASN A 66 15.48 -0.89 -10.06
CA ASN A 66 15.94 0.30 -10.77
C ASN A 66 16.28 1.40 -9.75
N GLU A 67 17.50 1.96 -9.81
CA GLU A 67 17.93 3.06 -8.94
C GLU A 67 16.98 4.26 -9.06
N SER A 68 16.58 4.62 -10.28
CA SER A 68 15.61 5.69 -10.54
C SER A 68 14.24 5.40 -9.93
N TRP A 69 13.83 4.13 -9.84
CA TRP A 69 12.60 3.76 -9.14
C TRP A 69 12.75 3.95 -7.63
N THR A 70 13.89 3.56 -7.07
CA THR A 70 14.17 3.69 -5.63
C THR A 70 14.18 5.15 -5.19
N GLU A 71 14.79 6.04 -5.97
CA GLU A 71 14.77 7.49 -5.74
C GLU A 71 13.36 8.07 -5.83
N ARG A 72 12.60 7.68 -6.87
CA ARG A 72 11.20 8.12 -7.03
C ARG A 72 10.31 7.62 -5.90
N PHE A 73 10.55 6.41 -5.40
CA PHE A 73 9.82 5.84 -4.26
C PHE A 73 10.11 6.62 -2.98
N ALA A 74 11.39 6.90 -2.70
CA ALA A 74 11.79 7.73 -1.58
C ALA A 74 11.16 9.14 -1.65
N ALA A 75 11.14 9.75 -2.84
CA ALA A 75 10.50 11.04 -3.06
C ALA A 75 8.98 11.00 -2.81
N ALA A 76 8.30 9.92 -3.22
CA ALA A 76 6.88 9.72 -2.97
C ALA A 76 6.57 9.57 -1.46
N MET A 77 7.40 8.82 -0.73
CA MET A 77 7.24 8.67 0.73
C MET A 77 7.50 9.98 1.47
N ALA A 78 8.52 10.75 1.05
CA ALA A 78 8.79 12.08 1.60
C ALA A 78 7.62 13.06 1.33
N TYR A 79 7.02 13.00 0.15
CA TYR A 79 5.83 13.78 -0.18
C TYR A 79 4.64 13.40 0.72
N ALA A 80 4.38 12.09 0.90
CA ALA A 80 3.32 11.61 1.77
C ALA A 80 3.52 12.05 3.23
N ALA A 81 4.76 11.97 3.75
CA ALA A 81 5.10 12.47 5.08
C ALA A 81 4.83 13.97 5.22
N GLY A 82 5.21 14.78 4.22
CA GLY A 82 4.92 16.21 4.19
C GLY A 82 3.42 16.56 4.13
N LYS A 83 2.57 15.60 3.75
CA LYS A 83 1.10 15.73 3.79
C LYS A 83 0.46 15.19 5.07
N GLY A 84 1.25 14.67 6.00
CA GLY A 84 0.75 13.99 7.20
C GLY A 84 0.05 12.68 6.88
N TRP A 85 0.43 12.00 5.78
CA TRP A 85 -0.11 10.70 5.39
C TRP A 85 0.76 9.54 5.89
N THR A 86 1.78 9.82 6.69
CA THR A 86 2.52 8.80 7.42
C THR A 86 2.11 8.81 8.89
N ASP A 87 2.32 7.69 9.56
CA ASP A 87 2.14 7.64 11.02
C ASP A 87 3.26 8.41 11.73
N GLU A 88 3.14 8.56 13.05
CA GLU A 88 4.11 9.30 13.88
C GLU A 88 5.52 8.69 13.82
N THR A 89 5.63 7.39 13.57
CA THR A 89 6.93 6.71 13.44
C THR A 89 7.53 6.81 12.04
N GLY A 90 6.75 7.22 11.05
CA GLY A 90 7.13 7.23 9.63
C GLY A 90 7.24 5.82 9.02
N ARG A 91 6.76 4.78 9.71
CA ARG A 91 6.81 3.38 9.24
C ARG A 91 5.64 3.04 8.33
N LEU A 92 4.48 3.61 8.60
CA LEU A 92 3.25 3.33 7.87
C LEU A 92 2.88 4.54 7.01
N VAL A 93 2.37 4.28 5.81
CA VAL A 93 1.78 5.28 4.93
C VAL A 93 0.30 4.95 4.69
N ARG A 94 -0.53 5.98 4.68
CA ARG A 94 -1.97 5.89 4.44
C ARG A 94 -2.25 5.82 2.95
N ALA A 95 -2.98 4.79 2.55
CA ALA A 95 -3.51 4.58 1.22
C ALA A 95 -5.03 4.63 1.25
N HIS A 96 -5.66 5.14 0.18
CA HIS A 96 -7.12 5.11 0.08
C HIS A 96 -7.60 3.72 -0.36
N VAL A 97 -8.73 3.26 0.18
CA VAL A 97 -9.39 2.06 -0.33
C VAL A 97 -10.18 2.45 -1.58
N GLU A 98 -9.95 1.74 -2.69
CA GLU A 98 -10.79 1.85 -3.88
C GLU A 98 -12.13 1.19 -3.57
N GLU A 99 -13.22 1.94 -3.79
CA GLU A 99 -14.55 1.35 -3.83
C GLU A 99 -14.59 0.43 -5.05
N SER A 100 -14.57 -0.88 -4.78
CA SER A 100 -14.87 -1.88 -5.81
C SER A 100 -16.33 -1.69 -6.18
N SER A 101 -16.60 -0.94 -7.24
CA SER A 101 -17.92 -0.92 -7.84
C SER A 101 -18.18 -2.32 -8.37
N SER A 102 -19.05 -3.05 -7.66
CA SER A 102 -19.53 -4.40 -7.98
C SER A 102 -20.20 -4.48 -9.35
#